data_AF-A0A8S3AU82-F1
#
_entry.id   AF-A0A8S3AU82-F1
#
_cell.length_a   1.000
_cell.length_b   1.000
_cell.length_c   1.000
_cell.angle_alpha   90.00
_cell.angle_beta   90.00
_cell.angle_gamma   90.00
#
_symmetry.space_group_name_H-M   'P 1'
#
loop_
_entity.id
_entity.type
_entity.pdbx_description
1 polymer ?
#
loop_
_entity_poly.entity_id
_entity_poly.type
_entity_poly.pdbx_seq_one_letter_code
_entity_poly.pdbx_strand_id
1 'polypeptide(L)' 'MLQARVFAYSDAQRYRLGKNYAQLPVNRSLNPMANNCRNGYMCLNNQNGAPNYFPNSFHGATTSYRFKESIYSV' A
#
# COMPACT_ATOMS: atom_id res chain seq x y z
N MET A 1 -8.55 19.88 12.32
CA MET A 1 -7.26 19.63 11.65
C MET A 1 -7.22 18.21 11.08
N LEU A 2 -7.71 18.02 9.84
CA LEU A 2 -7.76 16.71 9.19
C LEU A 2 -6.53 16.42 8.33
N GLN A 3 -6.10 17.40 7.53
CA GLN A 3 -5.03 17.24 6.54
C GLN A 3 -3.71 16.71 7.14
N ALA A 4 -3.30 17.23 8.31
CA ALA A 4 -2.08 16.79 8.98
C ALA A 4 -2.14 15.33 9.46
N ARG A 5 -3.34 14.85 9.82
CA ARG A 5 -3.53 13.48 10.36
C ARG A 5 -3.36 12.41 9.28
N VAL A 6 -3.70 12.73 8.02
CA VAL A 6 -3.53 11.81 6.88
C VAL A 6 -2.08 11.37 6.75
N PHE A 7 -1.13 12.28 6.98
CA PHE A 7 0.30 11.96 6.99
C PHE A 7 0.73 11.30 8.32
N ALA A 8 0.44 11.96 9.45
CA ALA A 8 1.03 11.66 10.75
C ALA A 8 0.80 10.21 11.23
N TYR A 9 -0.38 9.63 10.99
CA TYR A 9 -0.67 8.26 11.44
C TYR A 9 0.19 7.22 10.73
N SER A 10 0.38 7.36 9.41
CA SER A 10 1.17 6.40 8.64
C SER A 10 2.64 6.41 9.05
N ASP A 11 3.17 7.58 9.38
CA ASP A 11 4.55 7.76 9.81
C ASP A 11 4.79 7.17 11.20
N ALA A 12 3.96 7.57 12.17
CA ALA A 12 4.05 7.07 13.54
C ALA A 12 3.91 5.53 13.63
N GLN A 13 3.07 4.92 12.79
CA GLN A 13 2.90 3.47 12.72
C GLN A 13 4.16 2.76 12.20
N ARG A 14 4.81 3.31 11.16
CA ARG A 14 6.06 2.73 10.63
C ARG A 14 7.18 2.74 11.66
N TYR A 15 7.31 3.82 12.43
CA TYR A 15 8.31 3.90 13.50
C TYR A 15 8.01 2.90 14.63
N ARG A 16 6.75 2.86 15.11
CA ARG A 16 6.37 2.08 16.29
C ARG A 16 6.28 0.57 16.05
N LEU A 17 5.76 0.15 14.89
CA LEU A 17 5.48 -1.26 14.57
C LEU A 17 6.38 -1.82 13.47
N GLY A 18 7.10 -0.96 12.75
CA GLY A 18 7.94 -1.32 11.61
C GLY A 18 7.26 -1.12 10.26
N LYS A 19 8.05 -1.15 9.18
CA LYS A 19 7.60 -0.87 7.80
C LYS A 19 6.43 -1.75 7.35
N ASN A 20 6.45 -3.05 7.70
CA ASN A 20 5.46 -4.04 7.28
C ASN A 20 4.29 -4.21 8.29
N TYR A 21 3.99 -3.20 9.11
CA TYR A 21 2.91 -3.26 10.12
C TYR A 21 1.54 -3.65 9.54
N ALA A 22 1.29 -3.37 8.26
CA ALA A 22 0.07 -3.71 7.55
C ALA A 22 -0.09 -5.23 7.31
N GLN A 23 0.97 -6.02 7.50
CA GLN A 23 0.91 -7.48 7.37
C GLN A 23 0.52 -8.19 8.67
N LEU A 24 0.47 -7.46 9.79
CA LEU A 24 0.05 -8.02 11.08
C LEU A 24 -1.41 -8.53 10.99
N PRO A 25 -1.75 -9.69 11.59
CA PRO A 25 -3.07 -10.30 11.44
C PRO A 25 -4.26 -9.37 11.75
N VAL A 26 -4.11 -8.45 12.70
CA VAL A 26 -5.14 -7.46 13.06
C VAL A 26 -5.24 -6.29 12.08
N ASN A 27 -4.14 -5.95 11.39
CA ASN A 27 -4.07 -4.79 10.48
C ASN A 27 -4.27 -5.18 9.00
N ARG A 28 -4.14 -6.47 8.68
CA ARG A 28 -4.16 -6.93 7.30
C ARG A 28 -5.55 -6.76 6.67
N SER A 29 -5.55 -6.39 5.40
CA SER A 29 -6.78 -6.42 4.59
C SER A 29 -7.31 -7.86 4.48
N LEU A 30 -8.63 -8.00 4.54
CA LEU A 30 -9.32 -9.25 4.21
C LEU A 30 -9.44 -9.45 2.70
N ASN A 31 -9.50 -8.35 1.94
CA ASN A 31 -9.60 -8.37 0.48
C ASN A 31 -8.21 -8.54 -0.15
N PRO A 32 -8.13 -9.11 -1.37
CA PRO A 32 -6.88 -9.23 -2.12
C PRO A 32 -6.18 -7.89 -2.28
N MET A 33 -4.87 -7.86 -2.00
CA MET A 33 -4.02 -6.68 -2.20
C MET A 33 -2.97 -7.01 -3.26
N ALA A 34 -2.86 -6.14 -4.26
CA ALA A 34 -1.82 -6.19 -5.28
C ALA A 34 -1.11 -4.83 -5.34
N ASN A 35 0.16 -4.78 -4.95
CA ASN A 35 0.96 -3.56 -4.98
C ASN A 35 2.43 -3.87 -5.30
N ASN A 36 3.25 -2.83 -5.46
CA ASN A 36 4.66 -3.00 -5.81
C ASN A 36 5.59 -2.89 -4.58
N CYS A 37 5.04 -2.89 -3.36
CA CYS A 37 5.86 -2.89 -2.15
C CYS A 37 6.52 -4.26 -1.97
N ARG A 38 7.84 -4.26 -1.82
CA ARG A 38 8.66 -5.45 -1.59
C ARG A 38 9.59 -5.26 -0.41
N ASN A 39 10.00 -6.38 0.17
CA ASN A 39 11.00 -6.52 1.22
C ASN A 39 10.65 -5.71 2.48
N GLY A 40 11.67 -5.28 3.23
CA GLY A 40 11.52 -4.59 4.51
C GLY A 40 11.56 -5.54 5.71
N TYR A 41 11.76 -4.96 6.89
CA TYR A 41 11.87 -5.72 8.13
C TYR A 41 10.57 -6.50 8.42
N MET A 42 10.71 -7.76 8.87
CA MET A 42 9.61 -8.68 9.15
C MET A 42 8.60 -8.82 7.99
N CYS A 43 9.09 -8.99 6.76
CA CYS A 43 8.22 -9.26 5.60
C CYS A 43 7.67 -10.70 5.67
N LEU A 44 6.37 -10.85 5.93
CA LEU A 44 5.65 -12.13 5.96
C LEU A 44 5.16 -12.54 4.56
N ASN A 45 4.74 -11.59 3.74
CA ASN A 45 4.33 -11.80 2.36
C ASN A 45 5.00 -10.78 1.44
N ASN A 46 5.76 -11.30 0.46
CA ASN A 46 6.53 -10.49 -0.49
C ASN A 46 5.97 -10.54 -1.93
N GLN A 47 4.75 -11.05 -2.14
CA GLN A 47 4.10 -11.16 -3.45
C GLN A 47 4.90 -11.98 -4.49
N ASN A 48 5.73 -12.92 -4.01
CA ASN A 48 6.48 -13.90 -4.79
C ASN A 48 7.22 -13.26 -5.99
N GLY A 49 7.10 -13.86 -7.18
CA GLY A 49 7.75 -13.41 -8.41
C GLY A 49 6.98 -12.34 -9.20
N ALA A 50 5.98 -11.68 -8.61
CA ALA A 50 5.23 -10.65 -9.31
C ALA A 50 6.12 -9.43 -9.63
N PRO A 51 6.01 -8.82 -10.83
CA PRO A 51 6.75 -7.62 -11.21
C PRO A 51 6.68 -6.54 -10.12
N ASN A 52 7.80 -5.89 -9.81
CA ASN A 52 7.92 -4.91 -8.74
C ASN A 52 7.88 -3.44 -9.24
N TYR A 53 7.49 -3.22 -10.50
CA TYR A 53 7.46 -1.91 -11.13
C TYR A 53 6.18 -1.74 -11.96
N PHE A 54 5.78 -0.49 -12.19
CA PHE A 54 4.66 -0.12 -13.04
C PHE A 54 5.02 1.15 -13.83
N PRO A 55 4.69 1.24 -15.14
CA PRO A 55 4.02 0.23 -15.97
C PRO A 55 4.94 -0.95 -16.32
N ASN A 56 4.35 -2.13 -16.55
CA ASN A 56 5.07 -3.33 -16.97
C ASN A 56 4.26 -4.15 -17.98
N SER A 57 4.92 -4.97 -18.79
CA SER A 57 4.31 -5.84 -19.81
C SER A 57 4.05 -7.27 -19.33
N PHE A 58 4.14 -7.53 -18.02
CA PHE A 58 4.13 -8.86 -17.43
C PHE A 58 2.88 -9.12 -16.56
N HIS A 59 1.77 -8.43 -16.87
CA HIS A 59 0.49 -8.55 -16.15
C HIS A 59 0.61 -8.30 -14.63
N GLY A 60 1.48 -7.38 -14.20
CA GLY A 60 1.60 -6.96 -12.80
C GLY A 60 0.44 -6.06 -12.33
N ALA A 61 0.54 -5.54 -11.11
CA ALA A 61 -0.49 -4.67 -10.54
C ALA A 61 -0.72 -3.40 -11.39
N THR A 62 -1.99 -3.10 -11.71
CA THR A 62 -2.39 -1.94 -12.53
C THR A 62 -3.21 -0.94 -11.74
N THR A 63 -3.17 0.34 -12.13
CA THR A 63 -4.06 1.37 -11.60
C THR A 63 -5.46 1.23 -12.20
N SER A 64 -6.50 1.44 -11.39
CA SER A 64 -7.89 1.40 -11.84
C SER A 64 -8.48 2.80 -11.93
N TYR A 65 -8.89 3.21 -13.14
CA TYR A 65 -9.51 4.52 -13.38
C TYR A 65 -10.91 4.65 -12.75
N ARG A 66 -11.55 3.53 -12.40
CA ARG A 66 -12.86 3.51 -11.75
C ARG A 66 -12.87 4.23 -10.40
N PHE A 67 -11.74 4.22 -9.69
CA PHE A 67 -11.59 4.80 -8.35
C PHE A 67 -10.88 6.16 -8.35
N LYS A 68 -10.82 6.83 -9.50
CA LYS A 68 -10.26 8.18 -9.59
C LYS A 68 -11.17 9.15 -8.81
N GLU A 69 -10.57 9.98 -7.98
CA GLU A 69 -11.30 11.02 -7.24
C GLU A 69 -11.98 12.00 -8.22
N SER A 70 -13.13 12.54 -7.80
CA SER A 70 -13.86 13.54 -8.58
C SER A 70 -13.07 14.85 -8.65
N ILE A 71 -13.03 15.44 -9.84
CA ILE A 71 -12.49 16.79 -10.02
C ILE A 71 -13.61 17.76 -9.61
N TYR A 72 -13.63 18.16 -8.35
CA TYR A 72 -14.46 19.29 -7.95
C TYR A 72 -13.81 20.57 -8.47
N SER A 73 -14.46 21.28 -9.40
CA SER A 73 -14.09 22.66 -9.69
C SER A 73 -14.59 23.53 -8.55
N VAL A 74 -13.68 24.19 -7.85
CA VAL A 74 -14.01 25.28 -6.92
C VAL A 74 -14.40 26.51 -7.72
#